data_AF-A0A7C4HB00-F1
#
_entry.id   AF-A0A7C4HB00-F1
#
_cell.length_a   1.000
_cell.length_b   1.000
_cell.length_c   1.000
_cell.angle_alpha   90.00
_cell.angle_beta   90.00
_cell.angle_gamma   90.00
#
_symmetry.space_group_name_H-M   'P 1'
#
loop_
_entity.id
_entity.type
_entity.pdbx_description
1 polymer ?
#
loop_
_entity_poly.entity_id
_entity_poly.type
_entity_poly.pdbx_seq_one_letter_code
_entity_poly.pdbx_strand_id
1 'polypeptide(L)'
;MAIPRSQYAKAFNSVTFTLDGKLVTVYSSGKINLGCVLREESAVRLLEKLKAILDKAYDYHEKHGAPDLRLLDARQRLNPLEIYRYLPKTNCKECGEQGCFPLCSQTCKRGENPTEMHPNPTAKMRRQ
;
A
#
# COMPACT_ATOMS: atom_id res chain seq x y z
N MET A 1 5.74 -5.73 -7.07
CA MET A 1 6.13 -5.84 -5.65
C MET A 1 5.39 -4.77 -4.84
N ALA A 2 4.85 -5.08 -3.65
CA ALA A 2 4.18 -4.09 -2.79
C ALA A 2 4.83 -4.06 -1.40
N ILE A 3 5.19 -2.87 -0.92
CA ILE A 3 5.62 -2.66 0.48
C ILE A 3 4.35 -2.43 1.31
N PRO A 4 3.97 -3.35 2.21
CA PRO A 4 2.74 -3.21 2.97
C PRO A 4 2.82 -1.98 3.89
N ARG A 5 1.70 -1.25 4.01
CA ARG A 5 1.60 -0.05 4.85
C ARG A 5 2.65 1.04 4.53
N SER A 6 3.10 1.11 3.28
CA SER A 6 3.95 2.20 2.80
C SER A 6 3.12 3.42 2.42
N GLN A 7 3.60 4.61 2.76
CA GLN A 7 3.06 5.88 2.32
C GLN A 7 4.14 6.65 1.57
N TYR A 8 3.82 7.11 0.37
CA TYR A 8 4.68 8.00 -0.39
C TYR A 8 4.21 9.45 -0.23
N ALA A 9 5.13 10.31 0.18
CA ALA A 9 4.89 11.73 0.34
C ALA A 9 5.59 12.50 -0.79
N LYS A 10 4.81 12.95 -1.78
CA LYS A 10 5.31 13.70 -2.96
C LYS A 10 6.03 14.98 -2.56
N ALA A 11 5.54 15.71 -1.55
CA ALA A 11 6.14 16.96 -1.07
C ALA A 11 7.60 16.78 -0.56
N PHE A 12 7.93 15.60 -0.05
CA PHE A 12 9.25 15.30 0.51
C PHE A 12 10.05 14.31 -0.33
N ASN A 13 9.49 13.86 -1.47
CA ASN A 13 10.02 12.76 -2.28
C ASN A 13 10.50 11.58 -1.43
N SER A 14 9.65 11.13 -0.49
CA SER A 14 10.01 10.09 0.46
C SER A 14 8.95 8.99 0.55
N VAL A 15 9.42 7.77 0.81
CA VAL A 15 8.57 6.61 1.14
C VAL A 15 8.78 6.30 2.62
N THR A 16 7.69 6.26 3.39
CA THR A 16 7.69 5.84 4.78
C THR A 16 6.93 4.52 4.93
N PHE A 17 7.49 3.57 5.65
CA PHE A 17 6.86 2.27 5.91
C PHE A 17 7.34 1.69 7.23
N THR A 18 6.70 0.60 7.68
CA THR A 18 7.10 -0.11 8.91
C THR A 18 7.91 -1.35 8.56
N LEU A 19 9.07 -1.52 9.17
CA LEU A 19 9.94 -2.69 9.07
C LEU A 19 10.28 -3.17 10.47
N ASP A 20 9.96 -4.43 10.80
CA ASP A 20 10.14 -5.01 12.15
C ASP A 20 9.56 -4.12 13.29
N GLY A 21 8.41 -3.49 13.05
CA GLY A 21 7.78 -2.60 14.02
C GLY A 21 8.45 -1.23 14.18
N LYS A 22 9.46 -0.92 13.37
CA LYS A 22 10.14 0.39 13.34
C LYS A 22 9.72 1.18 12.12
N LEU A 23 9.57 2.49 12.28
CA LEU A 23 9.26 3.39 11.18
C LEU A 23 10.54 3.65 10.39
N VAL A 24 10.49 3.44 9.08
CA VAL A 24 11.60 3.66 8.16
C VAL A 24 11.14 4.65 7.09
N THR A 25 11.90 5.72 6.91
CA THR A 25 11.67 6.69 5.83
C THR A 25 12.89 6.73 4.92
N VAL A 26 12.67 6.54 3.62
CA VAL A 26 13.70 6.64 2.58
C VAL A 26 13.40 7.88 1.74
N TYR A 27 14.37 8.76 1.60
CA TYR A 27 14.27 9.97 0.77
C TYR A 27 14.90 9.73 -0.60
N SER A 28 14.42 10.40 -1.64
CA SER A 28 15.01 10.34 -2.98
C SER A 28 16.47 10.80 -3.04
N SER A 29 16.92 11.59 -2.06
CA SER A 29 18.32 11.98 -1.87
C SER A 29 19.25 10.85 -1.42
N GLY A 30 18.71 9.65 -1.15
CA GLY A 30 19.46 8.52 -0.59
C GLY A 30 19.57 8.56 0.93
N LYS A 31 19.09 9.61 1.59
CA LYS A 31 19.04 9.68 3.06
C LYS A 31 17.99 8.71 3.59
N ILE A 32 18.28 8.09 4.74
CA ILE A 32 17.40 7.15 5.43
C ILE A 32 17.19 7.64 6.86
N ASN A 33 15.94 7.65 7.31
CA ASN A 33 15.58 7.85 8.72
C ASN A 33 15.06 6.53 9.29
N LEU A 34 15.61 6.12 10.43
CA LEU A 34 15.18 4.95 11.18
C LEU A 34 14.66 5.41 12.55
N GLY A 35 13.37 5.21 12.79
CA GLY A 35 12.73 5.58 14.05
C GLY A 35 13.08 4.64 15.20
N CYS A 36 13.38 5.21 16.37
CA CYS A 36 13.49 4.48 17.65
C CYS A 36 14.46 3.29 17.65
N VAL A 37 15.64 3.44 17.03
CA VAL A 37 16.71 2.43 17.08
C VAL A 37 17.71 2.80 18.17
N LEU A 38 17.77 1.99 19.24
CA LEU A 38 18.58 2.26 20.44
C LEU A 38 19.97 1.61 20.41
N ARG A 39 20.19 0.65 19.52
CA ARG A 39 21.43 -0.14 19.43
C ARG A 39 21.91 -0.20 17.98
N GLU A 40 23.23 -0.10 17.80
CA GLU A 40 23.87 -0.14 16.48
C GLU A 40 23.60 -1.44 15.74
N GLU A 41 23.71 -2.60 16.40
CA GLU A 41 23.42 -3.91 15.82
C GLU A 41 22.01 -3.99 15.21
N SER A 42 21.03 -3.38 15.88
CA SER A 42 19.65 -3.32 15.38
C SER A 42 19.52 -2.40 14.17
N ALA A 43 20.30 -1.32 14.13
CA ALA A 43 20.36 -0.42 12.98
C ALA A 43 20.94 -1.15 11.76
N VAL A 44 22.07 -1.84 11.93
CA VAL A 44 22.73 -2.60 10.87
C VAL A 44 21.78 -3.66 10.29
N ARG A 45 21.13 -4.44 11.14
CA ARG A 45 20.16 -5.46 10.70
C ARG A 45 18.96 -4.86 9.95
N LEU A 46 18.48 -3.69 10.35
CA LEU A 46 17.40 -2.98 9.63
C LEU A 46 17.88 -2.48 8.27
N LEU A 47 19.11 -1.97 8.19
CA LEU A 47 19.71 -1.50 6.94
C LEU A 47 19.93 -2.65 5.95
N GLU A 48 20.38 -3.82 6.41
CA GLU A 48 20.52 -5.01 5.56
C GLU A 48 19.17 -5.45 4.96
N LYS A 49 18.12 -5.48 5.79
CA LYS A 49 16.76 -5.77 5.33
C LYS A 49 16.24 -4.71 4.35
N LEU A 50 16.51 -3.44 4.64
CA LEU A 50 16.15 -2.35 3.77
C LEU A 50 16.86 -2.48 2.41
N LYS A 51 18.15 -2.80 2.41
CA LYS A 51 18.91 -3.07 1.19
C LYS A 51 18.28 -4.21 0.39
N ALA A 52 17.93 -5.32 1.01
CA ALA A 52 17.26 -6.43 0.32
C ALA A 52 15.90 -6.03 -0.29
N ILE A 53 15.16 -5.11 0.32
CA ILE A 53 13.92 -4.55 -0.25
C ILE A 53 14.24 -3.67 -1.46
N LEU A 54 15.26 -2.81 -1.36
CA LEU A 54 15.69 -1.93 -2.45
C LEU A 54 16.20 -2.73 -3.65
N ASP A 55 17.01 -3.76 -3.42
CA ASP A 55 17.54 -4.63 -4.47
C ASP A 55 16.37 -5.31 -5.21
N LYS A 56 15.37 -5.85 -4.50
CA LYS A 56 14.16 -6.42 -5.12
C LYS A 56 13.32 -5.38 -5.87
N ALA A 57 13.24 -4.15 -5.36
CA ALA A 57 12.54 -3.07 -6.05
C ALA A 57 13.23 -2.71 -7.36
N TYR A 58 14.57 -2.67 -7.34
CA TYR A 58 15.40 -2.41 -8.50
C TYR A 58 15.25 -3.52 -9.55
N ASP A 59 15.36 -4.79 -9.15
CA ASP A 59 15.13 -5.94 -10.03
C ASP A 59 13.75 -5.92 -10.69
N TYR A 60 12.72 -5.55 -9.91
CA TYR A 60 11.36 -5.41 -10.43
C TYR A 60 11.27 -4.26 -11.45
N HIS A 61 11.90 -3.12 -11.16
CA HIS A 61 11.94 -1.98 -12.06
C HIS A 61 12.69 -2.31 -13.36
N GLU A 62 13.80 -3.05 -13.31
CA GLU A 62 14.50 -3.47 -14.54
C GLU A 62 13.65 -4.41 -15.40
N LYS A 63 12.88 -5.32 -14.78
CA LYS A 63 12.03 -6.27 -15.51
C LYS A 63 10.76 -5.66 -16.08
N HIS A 64 10.17 -4.69 -15.39
CA HIS A 64 8.84 -4.16 -15.72
C HIS A 64 8.84 -2.68 -16.15
N GLY A 65 9.98 -2.00 -16.04
CA GLY A 65 10.10 -0.57 -16.32
C GLY A 65 9.50 0.32 -15.24
N ALA A 66 9.42 1.61 -15.56
CA ALA A 66 8.81 2.61 -14.67
C ALA A 66 7.29 2.35 -14.53
N PRO A 67 6.74 2.41 -13.31
CA PRO A 67 5.30 2.29 -13.11
C PRO A 67 4.55 3.46 -13.76
N ASP A 68 3.33 3.20 -14.24
CA ASP A 68 2.47 4.24 -14.80
C ASP A 68 2.16 5.31 -13.73
N LEU A 69 2.55 6.55 -14.02
CA LEU A 69 2.32 7.71 -13.15
C LEU A 69 0.84 7.91 -12.83
N ARG A 70 -0.07 7.56 -13.75
CA ARG A 70 -1.52 7.63 -13.52
C ARG A 70 -1.96 6.66 -12.43
N LEU A 71 -1.40 5.44 -12.42
CA LEU A 71 -1.68 4.44 -11.38
C LEU A 71 -1.10 4.88 -10.02
N LEU A 72 0.06 5.53 -10.01
CA LEU A 72 0.64 6.09 -8.78
C LEU A 72 -0.24 7.20 -8.18
N ASP A 73 -0.71 8.13 -9.01
CA ASP A 73 -1.61 9.21 -8.57
C ASP A 73 -2.97 8.66 -8.11
N ALA A 74 -3.52 7.68 -8.84
CA ALA A 74 -4.75 7.00 -8.42
C ALA A 74 -4.58 6.32 -7.06
N ARG A 75 -3.43 5.67 -6.83
CA ARG A 75 -3.11 5.02 -5.56
C ARG A 75 -3.00 6.01 -4.40
N GLN A 76 -2.45 7.20 -4.62
CA GLN A 76 -2.40 8.25 -3.59
C GLN A 76 -3.79 8.79 -3.21
N ARG A 77 -4.72 8.81 -4.17
CA ARG A 77 -6.09 9.32 -3.98
C ARG A 77 -7.07 8.25 -3.45
N LEU A 78 -6.66 6.99 -3.37
CA LEU A 78 -7.50 5.90 -2.85
C LEU A 78 -7.90 6.17 -1.40
N ASN A 79 -9.13 6.61 -1.23
CA ASN A 79 -9.78 6.82 0.05
C ASN A 79 -10.72 5.64 0.34
N PRO A 80 -10.70 5.03 1.55
CA PRO A 80 -11.66 3.99 1.92
C PRO A 80 -13.12 4.41 1.69
N LEU A 81 -13.45 5.69 1.89
CA LEU A 81 -14.79 6.21 1.63
C LEU A 81 -15.15 6.18 0.14
N GLU A 82 -14.20 6.46 -0.75
CA GLU A 82 -14.44 6.40 -2.19
C GLU A 82 -14.69 4.96 -2.64
N ILE A 83 -13.91 4.00 -2.16
CA ILE A 83 -14.15 2.56 -2.42
C ILE A 83 -15.53 2.15 -1.89
N TYR A 84 -15.90 2.63 -0.70
CA TYR A 84 -17.17 2.29 -0.05
C TYR A 84 -18.39 2.74 -0.88
N ARG A 85 -18.26 3.78 -1.71
CA ARG A 85 -19.34 4.24 -2.62
C ARG A 85 -19.66 3.21 -3.70
N TYR A 86 -18.70 2.38 -4.09
CA TYR A 86 -18.87 1.35 -5.12
C TYR A 86 -19.30 0.00 -4.56
N LEU A 87 -19.32 -0.17 -3.23
CA LEU A 87 -19.76 -1.41 -2.61
C LEU A 87 -21.29 -1.50 -2.51
N PRO A 88 -21.86 -2.72 -2.48
CA PRO A 88 -23.30 -2.93 -2.33
C PRO A 88 -23.85 -2.53 -0.95
N LYS A 89 -22.98 -2.29 0.05
CA LYS A 89 -23.33 -1.89 1.42
C LYS A 89 -24.27 -2.87 2.15
N THR A 90 -24.34 -4.11 1.67
CA THR A 90 -25.15 -5.20 2.24
C THR A 90 -24.49 -5.89 3.43
N ASN A 91 -23.18 -5.68 3.63
CA ASN A 91 -22.38 -6.38 4.64
C ASN A 91 -22.53 -7.92 4.55
N CYS A 92 -22.54 -8.47 3.34
CA CYS A 92 -22.81 -9.90 3.08
C CYS A 92 -21.73 -10.87 3.61
N LYS A 93 -20.53 -10.37 3.94
CA LYS A 93 -19.38 -11.16 4.44
C LYS A 93 -18.82 -12.21 3.47
N GLU A 94 -19.29 -12.27 2.23
CA GLU A 94 -18.77 -13.19 1.19
C GLU A 94 -17.29 -12.96 0.87
N CYS A 95 -16.80 -11.74 1.08
CA CYS A 95 -15.39 -11.38 0.92
C CYS A 95 -14.49 -11.76 2.11
N GLY A 96 -15.04 -12.40 3.15
CA GLY A 96 -14.30 -12.79 4.36
C GLY A 96 -14.06 -11.66 5.37
N GLU A 97 -14.55 -10.44 5.08
CA GLU A 97 -14.46 -9.29 5.99
C GLU A 97 -15.73 -9.14 6.83
N GLN A 98 -15.62 -8.51 8.02
CA GLN A 98 -16.75 -8.33 8.95
C GLN A 98 -17.86 -7.41 8.41
N GLY A 99 -17.56 -6.63 7.37
CA GLY A 99 -18.50 -5.75 6.67
C GLY A 99 -17.85 -5.08 5.47
N CYS A 100 -18.63 -4.28 4.75
CA CYS A 100 -18.18 -3.56 3.55
C CYS A 100 -17.11 -2.50 3.86
N PHE A 101 -17.19 -1.81 5.00
CA PHE A 101 -16.21 -0.77 5.35
C PHE A 101 -14.82 -1.32 5.75
N PRO A 102 -14.71 -2.39 6.56
CA PRO A 102 -13.45 -3.09 6.80
C PRO A 102 -12.73 -3.51 5.51
N LEU A 103 -13.47 -4.02 4.52
CA LEU A 103 -12.94 -4.34 3.19
C LEU A 103 -12.28 -3.14 2.52
N CYS A 104 -12.95 -1.98 2.48
CA CYS A 104 -12.38 -0.75 1.91
C CYS A 104 -11.07 -0.34 2.59
N SER A 105 -11.06 -0.37 3.92
CA SER A 105 -9.89 -0.02 4.72
C SER A 105 -8.72 -0.96 4.47
N GLN A 106 -9.00 -2.24 4.24
CA GLN A 106 -8.00 -3.26 3.95
C GLN A 106 -7.43 -3.12 2.53
N THR A 107 -8.29 -2.89 1.53
CA THR A 107 -7.88 -2.67 0.13
C THR A 107 -6.93 -1.48 0.01
N CYS A 108 -7.25 -0.34 0.66
CA CYS A 108 -6.35 0.83 0.69
C CYS A 108 -4.98 0.52 1.29
N LYS A 109 -4.91 -0.37 2.30
CA LYS A 109 -3.65 -0.72 2.99
C LYS A 109 -2.77 -1.70 2.21
N ARG A 110 -3.38 -2.63 1.47
CA ARG A 110 -2.65 -3.59 0.64
C ARG A 110 -2.12 -2.95 -0.65
N GLY A 111 -2.80 -1.92 -1.14
CA GLY A 111 -2.45 -1.29 -2.42
C GLY A 111 -2.66 -2.24 -3.60
N GLU A 112 -3.62 -3.14 -3.47
CA GLU A 112 -4.17 -3.99 -4.54
C GLU A 112 -5.06 -3.12 -5.44
N ASN A 113 -5.08 -3.41 -6.75
CA ASN A 113 -5.89 -2.66 -7.70
C ASN A 113 -7.38 -2.90 -7.41
N PRO A 114 -8.23 -1.85 -7.35
CA PRO A 114 -9.67 -2.02 -7.11
C PRO A 114 -10.37 -2.87 -8.18
N THR A 115 -9.80 -2.98 -9.38
CA THR A 115 -10.32 -3.79 -10.50
C THR A 115 -10.11 -5.29 -10.34
N GLU A 116 -9.25 -5.71 -9.42
CA GLU A 116 -9.05 -7.13 -9.06
C GLU A 116 -9.96 -7.56 -7.89
N MET A 117 -10.71 -6.63 -7.29
CA MET A 117 -11.81 -6.98 -6.38
C MET A 117 -12.91 -7.60 -7.24
N HIS A 118 -13.06 -8.92 -7.16
CA HIS A 118 -14.15 -9.65 -7.82
C HIS A 118 -15.48 -8.89 -7.65
N PRO A 119 -16.07 -8.35 -8.73
CA PRO A 119 -17.43 -7.88 -8.67
C PRO A 119 -18.30 -9.13 -8.50
N ASN A 120 -19.05 -9.26 -7.40
CA ASN A 120 -20.10 -10.26 -7.36
C ASN A 120 -21.16 -9.82 -8.40
N PRO A 121 -21.46 -10.62 -9.44
CA PRO A 121 -22.32 -10.27 -10.57
C PRO A 121 -23.82 -10.12 -10.22
N THR A 122 -24.21 -9.98 -8.95
CA THR A 122 -25.62 -9.95 -8.52
C THR A 122 -26.14 -8.62 -7.99
N ALA A 123 -25.46 -7.51 -8.24
CA ALA A 123 -26.05 -6.17 -8.10
C ALA A 123 -27.12 -5.93 -9.19
N LYS A 124 -28.24 -6.67 -9.14
CA LYS A 124 -29.45 -6.32 -9.86
C LYS A 124 -29.87 -4.94 -9.38
N MET A 125 -29.73 -3.96 -10.27
CA MET A 125 -30.38 -2.65 -10.19
C MET A 125 -31.84 -2.85 -9.77
N ARG A 126 -32.16 -2.54 -8.52
CA ARG A 126 -33.52 -2.09 -8.19
C ARG A 126 -33.52 -0.58 -8.30
N ARG A 127 -33.89 -0.14 -9.51
CA ARG A 127 -34.52 1.17 -9.70
C ARG A 127 -35.79 1.17 -8.84
N GLN A 128 -35.90 2.14 -7.95
CA GLN A 128 -37.17 2.77 -7.60
C GLN A 128 -36.93 4.28 -7.67
#